data_AF-A0A957AJF7-F1
#
_entry.id   AF-A0A957AJF7-F1
#
_cell.length_a   1.000
_cell.length_b   1.000
_cell.length_c   1.000
_cell.angle_alpha   90.00
_cell.angle_beta   90.00
_cell.angle_gamma   90.00
#
_symmetry.space_group_name_H-M   'P 1'
#
loop_
_entity.id
_entity.type
_entity.pdbx_description
1 polymer ?
#
loop_
_entity_poly.entity_id
_entity_poly.type
_entity_poly.pdbx_seq_one_letter_code
_entity_poly.pdbx_strand_id
1 'polypeptide(L)'
;AGQMAAIPVAIEFRNSTWLDNASAPATLDLLRSLGLTYAIADEPQLGRGTAPLLVAETNAELAYLRLHGRNLRGWQGHGGRYDYDYSADELLGFIEIIERLALSAKQVHVMFNNNERGAGTRNALVLIGMLRGEAPHTGAVPSVQASLFP
;
A
#
# COMPACT_ATOMS: atom_id res chain seq x y z
N ALA A 1 -2.80 30.54 8.73
CA ALA A 1 -2.37 29.28 8.09
C ALA A 1 -2.29 28.22 9.18
N GLY A 2 -2.95 27.06 8.99
CA GLY A 2 -3.04 26.00 10.01
C GLY A 2 -1.72 25.23 10.17
N GLN A 3 -1.51 24.65 11.35
CA GLN A 3 -0.25 24.03 11.82
C GLN A 3 0.31 22.89 10.95
N MET A 4 -0.42 22.41 9.93
CA MET A 4 0.02 21.32 9.05
C MET A 4 0.66 21.77 7.73
N ALA A 5 0.73 23.08 7.44
CA ALA A 5 1.14 23.60 6.13
C ALA A 5 2.57 23.21 5.68
N ALA A 6 3.40 22.65 6.58
CA ALA A 6 4.77 22.22 6.29
C ALA A 6 4.99 20.70 6.44
N ILE A 7 3.97 19.92 6.80
CA ILE A 7 4.11 18.47 7.05
C ILE A 7 3.48 17.71 5.87
N PRO A 8 4.19 16.78 5.22
CA PRO A 8 3.60 15.88 4.23
C PRO A 8 2.46 15.08 4.85
N VAL A 9 1.26 15.13 4.25
CA VAL A 9 0.08 14.41 4.72
C VAL A 9 -0.40 13.45 3.64
N ALA A 10 -0.54 12.18 4.02
CA ALA A 10 -1.20 11.16 3.22
C ALA A 10 -2.60 10.86 3.77
N ILE A 11 -3.60 10.80 2.89
CA ILE A 11 -4.99 10.49 3.22
C ILE A 11 -5.35 9.13 2.65
N GLU A 12 -5.92 8.30 3.51
CA GLU A 12 -6.34 6.96 3.15
C GLU A 12 -7.83 6.78 3.40
N PHE A 13 -8.55 6.31 2.39
CA PHE A 13 -9.97 6.02 2.49
C PHE A 13 -10.18 4.53 2.77
N ARG A 14 -11.13 4.24 3.68
CA ARG A 14 -11.54 2.88 4.07
C ARG A 14 -12.99 2.57 3.74
N ASN A 15 -13.68 3.52 3.12
CA ASN A 15 -15.05 3.38 2.69
C ASN A 15 -15.10 3.61 1.18
N SER A 16 -15.63 2.62 0.45
CA SER A 16 -15.74 2.65 -1.00
C SER A 16 -16.43 3.89 -1.57
N THR A 17 -17.32 4.56 -0.82
CA THR A 17 -18.11 5.70 -1.33
C THR A 17 -17.24 6.90 -1.71
N TRP A 18 -16.02 6.99 -1.18
CA TRP A 18 -15.05 8.02 -1.60
C TRP A 18 -14.42 7.72 -2.96
N LEU A 19 -14.40 6.45 -3.35
CA LEU A 19 -13.59 5.93 -4.46
C LEU A 19 -14.41 5.14 -5.48
N ASP A 20 -15.74 5.22 -5.44
CA ASP A 20 -16.60 4.66 -6.48
C ASP A 20 -16.49 5.47 -7.78
N ASN A 21 -16.98 4.91 -8.88
CA ASN A 21 -16.86 5.53 -10.21
C ASN A 21 -17.44 6.95 -10.30
N ALA A 22 -18.42 7.29 -9.45
CA ALA A 22 -19.04 8.62 -9.44
C ALA A 22 -18.23 9.62 -8.61
N SER A 23 -17.64 9.18 -7.50
CA SER A 23 -17.04 10.05 -6.49
C SER A 23 -15.51 10.15 -6.59
N ALA A 24 -14.85 9.15 -7.17
CA ALA A 24 -13.40 9.09 -7.26
C ALA A 24 -12.78 10.30 -7.98
N PRO A 25 -13.30 10.79 -9.13
CA PRO A 25 -12.69 11.94 -9.81
C PRO A 25 -12.65 13.19 -8.92
N ALA A 26 -13.79 13.55 -8.32
CA ALA A 26 -13.90 14.72 -7.44
C ALA A 26 -13.06 14.57 -6.16
N THR A 27 -13.00 13.37 -5.60
CA THR A 27 -12.17 13.09 -4.41
C THR A 27 -10.68 13.26 -4.70
N LEU A 28 -10.20 12.69 -5.80
CA LEU A 28 -8.79 12.79 -6.19
C LEU A 28 -8.40 14.23 -6.56
N ASP A 29 -9.28 14.96 -7.24
CA ASP A 29 -9.05 16.38 -7.58
C ASP A 29 -9.01 17.26 -6.34
N LEU A 30 -9.84 16.98 -5.33
CA LEU A 30 -9.77 17.65 -4.04
C LEU A 30 -8.41 17.42 -3.37
N LEU A 31 -7.92 16.18 -3.33
CA LEU A 31 -6.59 15.87 -2.76
C LEU A 31 -5.48 16.62 -3.50
N ARG A 32 -5.52 16.66 -4.83
CA ARG A 32 -4.57 17.45 -5.65
C ARG A 32 -4.59 18.93 -5.30
N SER A 33 -5.79 19.52 -5.22
CA SER A 33 -5.95 20.95 -4.91
C SER A 33 -5.41 21.34 -3.53
N LEU A 34 -5.39 20.38 -2.60
CA LEU A 34 -4.91 20.54 -1.24
C LEU A 34 -3.44 20.11 -1.05
N GLY A 35 -2.79 19.59 -2.11
CA GLY A 35 -1.42 19.06 -2.02
C GLY A 35 -1.29 17.83 -1.13
N LEU A 36 -2.36 17.03 -1.01
CA LEU A 36 -2.41 15.84 -0.16
C LEU A 36 -2.06 14.59 -0.97
N THR A 37 -1.24 13.71 -0.40
CA THR A 37 -0.93 12.41 -1.00
C THR A 37 -2.09 11.44 -0.78
N TYR A 38 -2.57 10.83 -1.85
CA TYR A 38 -3.50 9.71 -1.75
C TYR A 38 -2.72 8.43 -1.35
N ALA A 39 -3.14 7.80 -0.27
CA ALA A 39 -2.66 6.48 0.12
C ALA A 39 -3.46 5.40 -0.62
N ILE A 40 -2.82 4.79 -1.61
CA ILE A 40 -3.35 3.69 -2.41
C ILE A 40 -3.36 2.44 -1.53
N ALA A 41 -4.56 2.00 -1.12
CA ALA A 41 -4.72 0.86 -0.24
C ALA A 41 -4.98 -0.42 -1.04
N ASP A 42 -4.24 -1.49 -0.75
CA ASP A 42 -4.61 -2.85 -1.12
C ASP A 42 -5.21 -3.55 0.10
N GLU A 43 -6.46 -3.97 -0.04
CA GLU A 43 -7.24 -4.67 0.97
C GLU A 43 -8.27 -5.62 0.31
N PRO A 44 -8.90 -6.55 1.05
CA PRO A 44 -9.88 -7.47 0.47
C PRO A 44 -11.05 -6.68 -0.13
N GLN A 45 -11.68 -7.19 -1.19
CA GLN A 45 -12.79 -6.51 -1.86
C GLN A 45 -14.14 -6.97 -1.29
N LEU A 46 -14.62 -6.27 -0.26
CA LEU A 46 -15.84 -6.58 0.53
C LEU A 46 -16.97 -5.57 0.31
N GLY A 47 -17.20 -5.18 -0.94
CA GLY A 47 -18.23 -4.21 -1.28
C GLY A 47 -17.97 -2.87 -0.59
N ARG A 48 -18.91 -2.38 0.22
CA ARG A 48 -18.82 -1.02 0.77
C ARG A 48 -17.81 -0.84 1.91
N GLY A 49 -17.47 -1.92 2.61
CA GLY A 49 -16.62 -1.89 3.81
C GLY A 49 -15.13 -1.77 3.54
N THR A 50 -14.74 -1.70 2.26
CA THR A 50 -13.35 -1.66 1.81
C THR A 50 -13.20 -0.73 0.62
N ALA A 51 -12.06 -0.07 0.50
CA ALA A 51 -11.64 0.68 -0.65
C ALA A 51 -11.26 -0.27 -1.82
N PRO A 52 -11.62 0.10 -3.06
CA PRO A 52 -11.03 -0.55 -4.22
C PRO A 52 -9.54 -0.22 -4.31
N LEU A 53 -8.78 -1.11 -4.94
CA LEU A 53 -7.42 -0.79 -5.38
C LEU A 53 -7.51 0.20 -6.55
N LEU A 54 -7.59 1.49 -6.21
CA LEU A 54 -7.59 2.59 -7.17
C LEU A 54 -6.17 3.19 -7.20
N VAL A 55 -5.48 3.10 -8.34
CA VAL A 55 -4.15 3.71 -8.48
C VAL A 55 -4.29 5.11 -9.05
N ALA A 56 -3.94 6.12 -8.27
CA ALA A 56 -3.89 7.50 -8.72
C ALA A 56 -2.79 8.28 -7.99
N GLU A 57 -2.12 9.15 -8.73
CA GLU A 57 -1.20 10.14 -8.17
C GLU A 57 -1.97 11.44 -7.90
N THR A 58 -1.79 12.01 -6.70
CA THR A 58 -2.41 13.28 -6.28
C THR A 58 -1.41 14.28 -5.70
N ASN A 59 -0.14 13.89 -5.58
CA ASN A 59 0.98 14.71 -5.17
C ASN A 59 2.28 14.27 -5.86
N ALA A 60 2.86 15.14 -6.69
CA ALA A 60 4.09 14.87 -7.43
C ALA A 60 5.33 14.68 -6.53
N GLU A 61 5.29 15.11 -5.27
CA GLU A 61 6.39 14.86 -4.34
C GLU A 61 6.40 13.42 -3.83
N LEU A 62 5.22 12.80 -3.66
CA LEU A 62 5.08 11.49 -3.02
C LEU A 62 3.83 10.75 -3.49
N ALA A 63 4.04 9.56 -4.07
CA ALA A 63 3.03 8.51 -4.18
C ALA A 63 3.19 7.51 -3.03
N TYR A 64 2.07 6.99 -2.50
CA TYR A 64 2.10 6.11 -1.34
C TYR A 64 1.18 4.91 -1.48
N LEU A 65 1.72 3.70 -1.31
CA LEU A 65 0.97 2.45 -1.26
C LEU A 65 0.97 1.88 0.16
N ARG A 66 -0.18 1.38 0.60
CA ARG A 66 -0.34 0.61 1.84
C ARG A 66 -0.96 -0.74 1.55
N LEU A 67 -0.22 -1.79 1.81
CA LEU A 67 -0.56 -3.17 1.46
C LEU A 67 -1.02 -3.91 2.71
N HIS A 68 -2.32 -4.08 2.90
CA HIS A 68 -2.87 -4.68 4.13
C HIS A 68 -3.06 -6.20 4.08
N GLY A 69 -2.93 -6.79 2.90
CA GLY A 69 -3.29 -8.17 2.63
C GLY A 69 -4.74 -8.33 2.19
N ARG A 70 -5.06 -9.50 1.66
CA ARG A 70 -6.37 -9.82 1.06
C ARG A 70 -7.12 -10.90 1.83
N ASN A 71 -6.89 -11.02 3.15
CA ASN A 71 -7.58 -11.99 4.00
C ASN A 71 -9.06 -11.60 4.22
N LEU A 72 -9.92 -12.13 3.36
CA LEU A 72 -11.36 -11.90 3.39
C LEU A 72 -12.01 -12.29 4.73
N ARG A 73 -11.62 -13.44 5.29
CA ARG A 73 -12.20 -13.98 6.53
C ARG A 73 -11.80 -13.12 7.73
N GLY A 74 -10.54 -12.72 7.80
CA GLY A 74 -10.03 -11.85 8.87
C GLY A 74 -10.76 -10.50 8.90
N TRP A 75 -11.03 -9.91 7.72
CA TRP A 75 -11.78 -8.66 7.60
C TRP A 75 -13.24 -8.75 8.05
N GLN A 76 -13.83 -9.95 7.98
CA GLN A 76 -15.18 -10.24 8.47
C GLN A 76 -15.19 -10.61 9.97
N GLY A 77 -14.06 -10.47 10.67
CA GLY A 77 -13.92 -10.78 12.09
C GLY A 77 -13.57 -12.24 12.39
N HIS A 78 -13.22 -13.03 11.37
CA HIS A 78 -12.85 -14.44 11.52
C HIS A 78 -11.35 -14.63 11.30
N GLY A 79 -10.58 -14.46 12.38
CA GLY A 79 -9.12 -14.62 12.37
C GLY A 79 -8.38 -13.28 12.26
N GLY A 80 -7.09 -13.37 11.95
CA GLY A 80 -6.22 -12.21 11.84
C GLY A 80 -6.52 -11.37 10.61
N ARG A 81 -6.98 -10.13 10.80
CA ARG A 81 -7.30 -9.19 9.71
C ARG A 81 -6.11 -8.98 8.76
N TYR A 82 -4.89 -9.04 9.29
CA TYR A 82 -3.64 -8.80 8.56
C TYR A 82 -2.82 -10.08 8.35
N ASP A 83 -3.43 -11.26 8.58
CA ASP A 83 -2.84 -12.59 8.31
C ASP A 83 -2.91 -12.90 6.81
N TYR A 84 -1.95 -12.37 6.08
CA TYR A 84 -1.84 -12.55 4.64
C TYR A 84 -0.38 -12.51 4.20
N ASP A 85 0.03 -13.45 3.36
CA ASP A 85 1.36 -13.49 2.73
C ASP A 85 1.16 -13.36 1.23
N TYR A 86 1.63 -12.24 0.65
CA TYR A 86 1.45 -11.97 -0.77
C TYR A 86 2.26 -12.97 -1.61
N SER A 87 1.63 -13.47 -2.67
CA SER A 87 2.31 -14.31 -3.66
C SER A 87 3.29 -13.50 -4.53
N ALA A 88 4.24 -14.18 -5.18
CA ALA A 88 5.16 -13.54 -6.10
C ALA A 88 4.43 -12.81 -7.26
N ASP A 89 3.35 -13.40 -7.78
CA ASP A 89 2.55 -12.81 -8.85
C ASP A 89 1.85 -11.51 -8.41
N GLU A 90 1.36 -11.46 -7.17
CA GLU A 90 0.79 -10.24 -6.61
C GLU A 90 1.85 -9.17 -6.40
N LEU A 91 3.03 -9.54 -5.93
CA LEU A 91 4.16 -8.63 -5.81
C LEU A 91 4.64 -8.10 -7.16
N LEU A 92 4.64 -8.92 -8.22
CA LEU A 92 4.89 -8.48 -9.60
C LEU A 92 3.87 -7.41 -10.02
N GLY A 93 2.58 -7.63 -9.75
CA GLY A 93 1.54 -6.63 -10.01
C GLY A 93 1.79 -5.30 -9.28
N PHE A 94 2.30 -5.32 -8.05
CA PHE A 94 2.67 -4.10 -7.35
C PHE A 94 3.91 -3.43 -7.94
N ILE A 95 4.88 -4.17 -8.47
CA ILE A 95 6.05 -3.59 -9.15
C ILE A 95 5.60 -2.77 -10.36
N GLU A 96 4.70 -3.29 -11.19
CA GLU A 96 4.16 -2.55 -12.33
C GLU A 96 3.47 -1.23 -11.90
N ILE A 97 2.75 -1.27 -10.77
CA ILE A 97 2.11 -0.08 -10.18
C ILE A 97 3.18 0.92 -9.69
N ILE A 98 4.20 0.45 -8.98
CA ILE A 98 5.30 1.25 -8.45
C ILE A 98 6.06 1.93 -9.58
N GLU A 99 6.42 1.20 -10.64
CA GLU A 99 7.11 1.73 -11.81
C GLU A 99 6.28 2.80 -12.51
N ARG A 100 4.97 2.58 -12.68
CA ARG A 100 4.06 3.59 -13.24
C ARG A 100 4.00 4.85 -12.39
N LEU A 101 3.94 4.73 -11.07
CA LEU A 101 3.91 5.89 -10.16
C LEU A 101 5.24 6.65 -10.18
N ALA A 102 6.37 5.93 -10.29
CA ALA A 102 7.71 6.53 -10.38
C ALA A 102 7.91 7.40 -11.63
N LEU A 103 7.06 7.26 -12.67
CA LEU A 103 7.07 8.15 -13.83
C LEU A 103 6.53 9.56 -13.53
N SER A 104 5.77 9.74 -12.45
CA SER A 104 5.02 10.97 -12.15
C SER A 104 5.23 11.54 -10.74
N ALA A 105 5.70 10.72 -9.79
CA ALA A 105 6.04 11.14 -8.44
C ALA A 105 7.56 11.05 -8.19
N LYS A 106 8.12 12.01 -7.46
CA LYS A 106 9.54 12.02 -7.08
C LYS A 106 9.92 10.86 -6.16
N GLN A 107 8.99 10.44 -5.31
CA GLN A 107 9.17 9.32 -4.39
C GLN A 107 7.95 8.41 -4.44
N VAL A 108 8.20 7.10 -4.37
CA VAL A 108 7.17 6.08 -4.18
C VAL A 108 7.47 5.36 -2.88
N HIS A 109 6.59 5.52 -1.89
CA HIS A 109 6.69 4.79 -0.62
C HIS A 109 5.71 3.61 -0.65
N VAL A 110 6.19 2.45 -0.21
CA VAL A 110 5.38 1.23 -0.10
C VAL A 110 5.46 0.74 1.33
N MET A 111 4.30 0.63 1.99
CA MET A 111 4.19 0.15 3.36
C MET A 111 3.43 -1.17 3.39
N PHE A 112 4.09 -2.23 3.82
CA PHE A 112 3.43 -3.49 4.13
C PHE A 112 2.83 -3.41 5.54
N ASN A 113 1.53 -3.68 5.63
CA ASN A 113 0.75 -3.66 6.87
C ASN A 113 0.11 -5.04 7.17
N ASN A 114 0.41 -6.05 6.35
CA ASN A 114 0.11 -7.46 6.59
C ASN A 114 1.09 -8.07 7.61
N ASN A 115 1.06 -7.56 8.85
CA ASN A 115 2.15 -7.73 9.81
C ASN A 115 2.13 -9.04 10.62
N GLU A 116 1.15 -9.91 10.38
CA GLU A 116 1.07 -11.17 11.12
C GLU A 116 2.18 -12.14 10.66
N ARG A 117 2.78 -12.84 11.63
CA ARG A 117 3.81 -13.87 11.39
C ARG A 117 5.02 -13.38 10.57
N GLY A 118 5.29 -12.07 10.59
CA GLY A 118 6.38 -11.44 9.84
C GLY A 118 6.17 -11.41 8.33
N ALA A 119 4.95 -11.64 7.82
CA ALA A 119 4.66 -11.65 6.39
C ALA A 119 5.01 -10.32 5.72
N GLY A 120 4.60 -9.18 6.30
CA GLY A 120 4.93 -7.85 5.76
C GLY A 120 6.43 -7.62 5.57
N THR A 121 7.27 -8.03 6.53
CA THR A 121 8.73 -7.95 6.39
C THR A 121 9.26 -8.86 5.28
N ARG A 122 8.77 -10.10 5.19
CA ARG A 122 9.15 -11.03 4.10
C ARG A 122 8.77 -10.45 2.74
N ASN A 123 7.53 -10.01 2.59
CA ASN A 123 7.03 -9.48 1.32
C ASN A 123 7.77 -8.21 0.90
N ALA A 124 8.11 -7.33 1.85
CA ALA A 124 8.94 -6.16 1.58
C ALA A 124 10.33 -6.56 1.04
N LEU A 125 10.98 -7.55 1.65
CA LEU A 125 12.29 -8.02 1.20
C LEU A 125 12.23 -8.69 -0.17
N VAL A 126 11.20 -9.50 -0.43
CA VAL A 126 10.97 -10.12 -1.75
C VAL A 126 10.76 -9.04 -2.81
N LEU A 127 9.90 -8.05 -2.54
CA LEU A 127 9.65 -6.94 -3.46
C LEU A 127 10.92 -6.12 -3.74
N ILE A 128 11.76 -5.85 -2.72
CA ILE A 128 13.06 -5.18 -2.90
C ILE A 128 14.00 -6.01 -3.79
N GLY A 129 14.07 -7.33 -3.58
CA GLY A 129 14.88 -8.22 -4.42
C GLY A 129 14.41 -8.20 -5.88
N MET A 130 13.10 -8.31 -6.10
CA MET A 130 12.52 -8.27 -7.45
C MET A 130 12.77 -6.93 -8.15
N LEU A 131 12.67 -5.80 -7.44
CA LEU A 131 13.03 -4.47 -7.98
C LEU A 131 14.54 -4.36 -8.34
N ARG A 132 15.39 -5.21 -7.77
CA ARG A 132 16.83 -5.32 -8.11
C ARG A 132 17.10 -6.35 -9.21
N GLY A 133 16.07 -7.00 -9.75
CA GLY A 133 16.18 -8.06 -10.76
C GLY A 133 16.50 -9.44 -10.20
N GLU A 134 16.33 -9.65 -8.89
CA GLU A 134 16.50 -10.96 -8.25
C GLU A 134 15.24 -11.83 -8.45
N ALA A 135 15.42 -13.15 -8.50
CA ALA A 135 14.29 -14.07 -8.51
C ALA A 135 13.55 -14.03 -7.16
N PRO A 136 12.22 -14.14 -7.13
CA PRO A 136 11.46 -14.11 -5.89
C PRO A 136 11.83 -15.29 -4.97
N HIS A 137 12.23 -14.97 -3.75
CA HIS A 137 12.55 -15.94 -2.71
C HIS A 137 11.49 -15.92 -1.60
N THR A 138 10.49 -16.79 -1.69
CA THR A 138 9.36 -16.85 -0.74
C THR A 138 9.68 -17.62 0.57
N GLY A 139 10.97 -17.87 0.84
CA GLY A 139 11.44 -18.56 2.04
C GLY A 139 11.35 -17.72 3.30
N ALA A 140 11.51 -18.37 4.46
CA ALA A 140 11.65 -17.65 5.73
C ALA A 140 12.86 -16.71 5.66
N VAL A 141 12.69 -15.45 6.08
CA VAL A 141 13.79 -14.51 6.22
C VAL A 141 14.78 -15.09 7.24
N PRO A 142 16.07 -15.24 6.89
CA PRO A 142 17.08 -15.69 7.83
C PRO A 142 17.04 -14.84 9.10
N SER A 143 17.11 -15.46 10.28
CA SER A 143 16.89 -14.83 11.59
C SER A 143 17.99 -13.85 12.04
N VAL A 144 18.61 -13.11 11.13
CA VAL A 144 19.65 -12.12 11.41
C VAL A 144 19.08 -10.79 11.92
N GLN A 145 17.75 -10.62 11.94
CA GLN A 145 17.11 -9.42 12.51
C GLN A 145 17.16 -9.32 14.05
N ALA A 146 17.61 -10.36 14.76
CA ALA A 146 17.80 -10.28 16.21
C ALA A 146 18.97 -9.37 16.64
N SER A 147 19.90 -9.03 15.73
CA SER A 147 21.09 -8.23 16.05
C SER A 147 21.05 -6.77 15.53
N LEU A 148 19.92 -6.33 14.96
CA LEU A 148 19.80 -4.99 14.35
C LEU A 148 19.09 -3.95 15.22
N PHE A 149 18.67 -4.33 16.43
CA PHE A 149 18.14 -3.40 17.43
C PHE A 149 18.89 -3.61 18.75
N PRO A 150 19.83 -2.73 19.13
CA PRO A 150 20.45 -2.75 20.45
C PRO A 150 19.46 -2.40 21.58
#